data_AF-A0AAE9MEN6-F1
#
_entry.id   AF-A0AAE9MEN6-F1
#
_cell.length_a   1.000
_cell.length_b   1.000
_cell.length_c   1.000
_cell.angle_alpha   90.00
_cell.angle_beta   90.00
_cell.angle_gamma   90.00
#
_symmetry.space_group_name_H-M   'P 1'
#
loop_
_entity.id
_entity.type
_entity.pdbx_description
1 polymer ?
#
loop_
_entity_poly.entity_id
_entity_poly.type
_entity_poly.pdbx_seq_one_letter_code
_entity_poly.pdbx_strand_id
1 'polypeptide(L)'
;MAMCRYLVADGRHCSEEAGEHDLCRWHDPQADHQSPDTAQALEHYVRQGGLCHGLQLARAELAGLNLVNKQDPQGFLLEQCNLYRANLRGAHLYGIRFRGGSLMKADLSDANLHCAQLHDINLLGLRWKNTRLDNLDTGKRLMQDRKGRKERDPAQARIWFKEAEETYRDLRKASEAQGIFTMSGRYIQQELTMRRLQLPLCSYQRFASWIVDLFCGYGEAPMRVVLFSLLLILICSIFYFFFGLSFNGNHLIYRPEASLEQNAIFLLECLYYSVVTFTTLGYGDFTPTGLSRIFAAFEAFTGSFTLALFVVVFVKKMTR
;
A
#
# COMPACT_ATOMS: atom_id res chain seq x y z
N MET A 1 47.20 -3.09 14.34
CA MET A 1 46.17 -4.11 14.08
C MET A 1 45.54 -3.79 12.73
N ALA A 2 45.13 -4.81 11.97
CA ALA A 2 44.50 -4.59 10.66
C ALA A 2 43.10 -3.99 10.87
N MET A 3 42.69 -3.08 9.99
CA MET A 3 41.36 -2.46 10.01
C MET A 3 40.39 -3.28 9.18
N CYS A 4 39.10 -3.24 9.53
CA CYS A 4 38.04 -3.89 8.79
C CYS A 4 38.04 -3.46 7.31
N ARG A 5 38.05 -4.43 6.40
CA ARG A 5 38.07 -4.21 4.94
C ARG A 5 36.70 -3.87 4.34
N TYR A 6 35.64 -3.84 5.15
CA TYR A 6 34.30 -3.55 4.65
C TYR A 6 34.21 -2.12 4.07
N LEU A 7 33.81 -2.04 2.80
CA LEU A 7 33.73 -0.80 2.03
C LEU A 7 32.32 -0.62 1.46
N VAL A 8 31.75 0.55 1.68
CA VAL A 8 30.50 1.00 1.07
C VAL A 8 30.78 1.52 -0.34
N ALA A 9 29.83 1.36 -1.27
CA ALA A 9 29.97 1.88 -2.63
C ALA A 9 30.32 3.39 -2.69
N ASP A 10 29.86 4.17 -1.71
CA ASP A 10 30.13 5.60 -1.57
C ASP A 10 31.51 5.93 -0.95
N GLY A 11 32.37 4.94 -0.71
CA GLY A 11 33.73 5.11 -0.16
C GLY A 11 33.83 5.15 1.37
N ARG A 12 32.70 5.06 2.10
CA ARG A 12 32.72 4.89 3.57
C ARG A 12 33.35 3.54 3.92
N HIS A 13 34.21 3.50 4.94
CA HIS A 13 34.86 2.28 5.44
C HIS A 13 34.60 2.11 6.93
N CYS A 14 34.71 0.88 7.42
CA CYS A 14 34.57 0.57 8.83
C CYS A 14 35.88 0.87 9.59
N SER A 15 35.77 1.52 10.75
CA SER A 15 36.91 1.88 11.61
C SER A 15 37.20 0.86 12.71
N GLU A 16 36.53 -0.29 12.70
CA GLU A 16 36.75 -1.35 13.68
C GLU A 16 37.97 -2.21 13.33
N GLU A 17 38.55 -2.83 14.35
CA GLU A 17 39.61 -3.81 14.18
C GLU A 17 39.08 -5.04 13.43
N ALA A 18 39.88 -5.53 12.47
CA ALA A 18 39.59 -6.74 11.75
C ALA A 18 39.82 -7.97 12.64
N GLY A 19 38.91 -8.94 12.53
CA GLY A 19 39.07 -10.28 13.08
C GLY A 19 39.76 -11.23 12.10
N GLU A 20 39.42 -12.52 12.18
CA GLU A 20 40.10 -13.60 11.43
C GLU A 20 39.92 -13.51 9.90
N HIS A 21 38.86 -12.85 9.41
CA HIS A 21 38.50 -12.79 7.98
C HIS A 21 38.68 -11.41 7.34
N ASP A 22 39.61 -10.57 7.85
CA ASP A 22 39.78 -9.16 7.45
C ASP A 22 38.53 -8.28 7.64
N LEU A 23 37.52 -8.78 8.34
CA LEU A 23 36.27 -8.11 8.65
C LEU A 23 36.13 -7.99 10.16
N CYS A 24 35.54 -6.88 10.63
CA CYS A 24 35.21 -6.77 12.05
C CYS A 24 34.01 -7.66 12.38
N ARG A 25 33.82 -7.89 13.68
CA ARG A 25 32.73 -8.69 14.24
C ARG A 25 31.34 -8.34 13.66
N TRP A 26 31.08 -7.10 13.27
CA TRP A 26 29.77 -6.67 12.76
C TRP A 26 29.55 -6.88 11.25
N HIS A 27 30.63 -7.00 10.47
CA HIS A 27 30.56 -7.13 9.01
C HIS A 27 30.92 -8.52 8.52
N ASP A 28 31.47 -9.37 9.40
CA ASP A 28 31.80 -10.76 9.09
C ASP A 28 30.53 -11.65 9.13
N PRO A 29 30.14 -12.29 8.02
CA PRO A 29 29.01 -13.23 7.99
C PRO A 29 29.18 -14.47 8.87
N GLN A 30 30.41 -14.79 9.27
CA GLN A 30 30.73 -15.95 10.11
C GLN A 30 30.82 -15.60 11.60
N ALA A 31 30.72 -14.32 11.96
CA ALA A 31 30.76 -13.91 13.36
C ALA A 31 29.58 -14.49 14.14
N ASP A 32 29.87 -15.01 15.34
CA ASP A 32 28.83 -15.46 16.25
C ASP A 32 28.24 -14.30 17.05
N HIS A 33 26.92 -14.20 17.00
CA HIS A 33 26.13 -13.13 17.59
C HIS A 33 25.07 -13.67 18.56
N GLN A 34 25.21 -14.92 19.00
CA GLN A 34 24.25 -15.57 19.91
C GLN A 34 24.50 -15.26 21.39
N SER A 35 25.57 -14.54 21.73
CA SER A 35 25.84 -14.17 23.12
C SER A 35 24.81 -13.13 23.61
N PRO A 36 24.36 -13.21 24.88
CA PRO A 36 23.36 -12.31 25.45
C PRO A 36 23.82 -10.84 25.47
N ASP A 37 25.13 -10.60 25.53
CA ASP A 37 25.69 -9.24 25.52
C ASP A 37 25.74 -8.61 24.12
N THR A 38 25.37 -9.36 23.07
CA THR A 38 25.43 -8.87 21.69
C THR A 38 24.54 -7.66 21.47
N ALA A 39 23.36 -7.61 22.10
CA ALA A 39 22.49 -6.43 22.07
C ALA A 39 23.22 -5.19 22.60
N GLN A 40 23.82 -5.27 23.79
CA GLN A 40 24.50 -4.15 24.44
C GLN A 40 25.75 -3.71 23.66
N ALA A 41 26.52 -4.66 23.14
CA ALA A 41 27.67 -4.38 22.29
C ALA A 41 27.25 -3.65 21.00
N LEU A 42 26.12 -4.05 20.40
CA LEU A 42 25.61 -3.39 19.20
C LEU A 42 25.11 -1.98 19.51
N GLU A 43 24.42 -1.77 20.65
CA GLU A 43 24.03 -0.43 21.08
C GLU A 43 25.23 0.49 21.24
N HIS A 44 26.29 0.01 21.87
CA HIS A 44 27.51 0.78 22.09
C HIS A 44 28.16 1.16 20.75
N TYR A 45 28.30 0.18 19.85
CA TYR A 45 28.85 0.37 18.52
C TYR A 45 28.08 1.43 17.72
N VAL A 46 26.75 1.30 17.66
CA VAL A 46 25.90 2.24 16.91
C VAL A 46 25.93 3.65 17.53
N ARG A 47 25.92 3.76 18.87
CA ARG A 47 25.97 5.05 19.58
C ARG A 47 27.30 5.78 19.42
N GLN A 48 28.39 5.08 19.17
CA GLN A 48 29.71 5.67 18.88
C GLN A 48 29.86 6.13 17.42
N GLY A 49 28.83 5.97 16.59
CA GLY A 49 28.90 6.31 15.17
C GLY A 49 29.47 5.18 14.32
N GLY A 50 29.38 3.94 14.79
CA GLY A 50 29.75 2.75 14.01
C GLY A 50 29.01 2.69 12.66
N LEU A 51 29.69 2.14 11.66
CA LEU A 51 29.14 1.98 10.31
C LEU A 51 27.97 1.00 10.30
N CYS A 52 26.74 1.51 10.23
CA CYS A 52 25.51 0.72 10.22
C CYS A 52 25.11 0.16 8.83
N HIS A 53 26.04 0.14 7.88
CA HIS A 53 25.79 -0.40 6.54
C HIS A 53 26.32 -1.83 6.44
N GLY A 54 25.49 -2.78 6.00
CA GLY A 54 25.90 -4.16 5.73
C GLY A 54 26.14 -5.03 6.96
N LEU A 55 25.64 -4.64 8.13
CA LEU A 55 25.77 -5.42 9.36
C LEU A 55 25.28 -6.87 9.15
N GLN A 56 26.09 -7.84 9.53
CA GLN A 56 25.81 -9.28 9.42
C GLN A 56 25.34 -9.83 10.77
N LEU A 57 24.06 -9.65 11.07
CA LEU A 57 23.44 -9.99 12.36
C LEU A 57 22.47 -11.18 12.22
N ALA A 58 22.80 -12.14 11.34
CA ALA A 58 21.96 -13.31 11.14
C ALA A 58 21.94 -14.16 12.41
N ARG A 59 20.72 -14.52 12.87
CA ARG A 59 20.49 -15.27 14.12
C ARG A 59 21.05 -14.60 15.38
N ALA A 60 21.33 -13.30 15.32
CA ALA A 60 21.83 -12.55 16.47
C ALA A 60 20.82 -12.53 17.62
N GLU A 61 21.31 -12.65 18.85
CA GLU A 61 20.55 -12.44 20.07
C GLU A 61 20.54 -10.95 20.40
N LEU A 62 19.43 -10.29 20.04
CA LEU A 62 19.23 -8.84 20.14
C LEU A 62 17.97 -8.52 20.97
N ALA A 63 17.55 -9.41 21.87
CA ALA A 63 16.42 -9.16 22.74
C ALA A 63 16.68 -7.90 23.60
N GLY A 64 15.67 -7.03 23.68
CA GLY A 64 15.76 -5.76 24.41
C GLY A 64 16.63 -4.68 23.74
N LEU A 65 17.17 -4.92 22.55
CA LEU A 65 18.04 -3.97 21.82
C LEU A 65 17.42 -2.57 21.76
N ASN A 66 18.16 -1.55 22.21
CA ASN A 66 17.72 -0.16 22.24
C ASN A 66 18.50 0.73 21.27
N LEU A 67 17.93 0.90 20.07
CA LEU A 67 18.42 1.81 19.03
C LEU A 67 17.54 3.05 18.90
N VAL A 68 17.11 3.64 20.02
CA VAL A 68 16.46 4.95 20.02
C VAL A 68 17.52 6.05 19.98
N ASN A 69 17.56 6.81 18.89
CA ASN A 69 18.46 7.96 18.77
C ASN A 69 17.82 9.21 19.40
N LYS A 70 18.37 9.69 20.52
CA LYS A 70 17.91 10.92 21.18
C LYS A 70 18.49 12.19 20.56
N GLN A 71 19.56 12.07 19.78
CA GLN A 71 20.31 13.19 19.20
C GLN A 71 19.82 13.54 17.79
N ASP A 72 19.38 12.53 17.03
CA ASP A 72 18.81 12.71 15.68
C ASP A 72 17.33 12.32 15.66
N PRO A 73 16.40 13.26 15.38
CA PRO A 73 14.99 12.94 15.26
C PRO A 73 14.67 11.95 14.13
N GLN A 74 15.56 11.76 13.17
CA GLN A 74 15.40 10.78 12.09
C GLN A 74 15.76 9.35 12.49
N GLY A 75 16.29 9.12 13.69
CA GLY A 75 16.71 7.79 14.14
C GLY A 75 17.97 7.26 13.43
N PHE A 76 18.45 6.10 13.87
CA PHE A 76 19.56 5.42 13.22
C PHE A 76 19.16 4.85 11.85
N LEU A 77 20.09 4.91 10.90
CA LEU A 77 19.93 4.38 9.55
C LEU A 77 20.72 3.08 9.40
N LEU A 78 20.01 1.96 9.25
CA LEU A 78 20.55 0.62 9.01
C LEU A 78 20.31 0.24 7.55
N GLU A 79 21.37 0.19 6.76
CA GLU A 79 21.30 -0.07 5.32
C GLU A 79 21.88 -1.45 5.01
N GLN A 80 21.22 -2.22 4.13
CA GLN A 80 21.72 -3.53 3.66
C GLN A 80 22.07 -4.53 4.78
N CYS A 81 21.49 -4.39 5.97
CA CYS A 81 21.76 -5.30 7.10
C CYS A 81 21.07 -6.66 6.90
N ASN A 82 21.75 -7.71 7.34
CA ASN A 82 21.21 -9.07 7.39
C ASN A 82 20.83 -9.42 8.83
N LEU A 83 19.53 -9.36 9.14
CA LEU A 83 18.93 -9.74 10.42
C LEU A 83 18.11 -11.03 10.27
N TYR A 84 18.49 -11.92 9.35
CA TYR A 84 17.79 -13.18 9.13
C TYR A 84 17.68 -13.98 10.42
N ARG A 85 16.45 -14.27 10.88
CA ARG A 85 16.18 -14.96 12.16
C ARG A 85 16.78 -14.30 13.41
N ALA A 86 17.09 -13.02 13.39
CA ALA A 86 17.53 -12.32 14.60
C ALA A 86 16.41 -12.29 15.65
N ASN A 87 16.77 -12.41 16.92
CA ASN A 87 15.85 -12.22 18.04
C ASN A 87 15.84 -10.75 18.41
N LEU A 88 14.80 -10.00 18.04
CA LEU A 88 14.61 -8.58 18.37
C LEU A 88 13.43 -8.41 19.36
N ARG A 89 13.17 -9.44 20.19
CA ARG A 89 12.04 -9.41 21.12
C ARG A 89 12.20 -8.25 22.11
N GLY A 90 11.15 -7.44 22.27
CA GLY A 90 11.16 -6.30 23.18
C GLY A 90 12.11 -5.16 22.76
N ALA A 91 12.64 -5.19 21.54
CA ALA A 91 13.57 -4.15 21.08
C ALA A 91 12.90 -2.77 21.00
N HIS A 92 13.64 -1.73 21.35
CA HIS A 92 13.22 -0.33 21.25
C HIS A 92 13.80 0.29 19.98
N LEU A 93 12.98 0.34 18.93
CA LEU A 93 13.37 0.74 17.57
C LEU A 93 12.54 1.95 17.10
N TYR A 94 12.21 2.87 18.01
CA TYR A 94 11.46 4.09 17.70
C TYR A 94 12.19 4.91 16.63
N GLY A 95 11.48 5.22 15.54
CA GLY A 95 12.02 6.05 14.46
C GLY A 95 13.16 5.42 13.67
N ILE A 96 13.49 4.13 13.87
CA ILE A 96 14.58 3.48 13.14
C ILE A 96 14.31 3.49 11.64
N ARG A 97 15.35 3.65 10.83
CA ARG A 97 15.26 3.58 9.38
C ARG A 97 16.03 2.36 8.88
N PHE A 98 15.30 1.38 8.37
CA PHE A 98 15.85 0.27 7.63
C PHE A 98 15.69 0.50 6.13
N ARG A 99 16.78 0.35 5.39
CA ARG A 99 16.78 0.44 3.92
C ARG A 99 17.51 -0.72 3.29
N GLY A 100 16.79 -1.52 2.51
CA GLY A 100 17.36 -2.75 1.95
C GLY A 100 17.57 -3.83 3.01
N GLY A 101 18.36 -4.85 2.68
CA GLY A 101 18.66 -5.94 3.61
C GLY A 101 17.47 -6.88 3.90
N SER A 102 17.53 -7.56 5.04
CA SER A 102 16.59 -8.63 5.37
C SER A 102 16.29 -8.72 6.87
N LEU A 103 15.01 -8.67 7.22
CA LEU A 103 14.45 -9.05 8.54
C LEU A 103 13.71 -10.40 8.45
N MET A 104 13.98 -11.18 7.40
CA MET A 104 13.24 -12.42 7.13
C MET A 104 13.30 -13.36 8.34
N LYS A 105 12.13 -13.80 8.81
CA LYS A 105 11.96 -14.69 9.97
C LYS A 105 12.53 -14.16 11.30
N ALA A 106 12.85 -12.87 11.41
CA ALA A 106 13.22 -12.28 12.69
C ALA A 106 12.02 -12.24 13.66
N ASP A 107 12.31 -12.19 14.95
CA ASP A 107 11.30 -12.09 15.99
C ASP A 107 11.23 -10.66 16.53
N LEU A 108 10.19 -9.91 16.19
CA LEU A 108 9.93 -8.55 16.68
C LEU A 108 8.82 -8.54 17.74
N SER A 109 8.56 -9.68 18.38
CA SER A 109 7.51 -9.77 19.40
C SER A 109 7.75 -8.76 20.53
N ASP A 110 6.71 -8.08 20.99
CA ASP A 110 6.76 -7.06 22.04
C ASP A 110 7.68 -5.85 21.73
N ALA A 111 8.22 -5.73 20.51
CA ALA A 111 9.12 -4.64 20.12
C ALA A 111 8.36 -3.33 19.80
N ASN A 112 9.06 -2.20 19.87
CA ASN A 112 8.52 -0.90 19.54
C ASN A 112 9.08 -0.38 18.20
N LEU A 113 8.26 -0.40 17.15
CA LEU A 113 8.55 0.15 15.81
C LEU A 113 7.73 1.41 15.50
N HIS A 114 7.29 2.13 16.54
CA HIS A 114 6.59 3.40 16.35
C HIS A 114 7.44 4.38 15.52
N CYS A 115 6.84 4.96 14.46
CA CYS A 115 7.50 5.82 13.47
C CYS A 115 8.68 5.20 12.70
N ALA A 116 8.86 3.87 12.73
CA ALA A 116 9.94 3.22 11.99
C ALA A 116 9.69 3.27 10.47
N GLN A 117 10.77 3.27 9.69
CA GLN A 117 10.74 3.20 8.23
C GLN A 117 11.40 1.89 7.78
N LEU A 118 10.63 1.02 7.14
CA LEU A 118 11.05 -0.30 6.66
C LEU A 118 10.97 -0.33 5.13
N HIS A 119 11.84 0.43 4.47
CA HIS A 119 11.85 0.54 3.00
C HIS A 119 12.76 -0.53 2.40
N ASP A 120 12.32 -1.13 1.30
CA ASP A 120 13.13 -2.05 0.49
C ASP A 120 13.69 -3.28 1.24
N ILE A 121 13.18 -3.57 2.44
CA ILE A 121 13.63 -4.66 3.30
C ILE A 121 12.77 -5.92 3.13
N ASN A 122 13.38 -7.08 3.27
CA ASN A 122 12.65 -8.35 3.27
C ASN A 122 12.00 -8.60 4.64
N LEU A 123 10.66 -8.50 4.71
CA LEU A 123 9.87 -8.72 5.92
C LEU A 123 9.20 -10.13 5.96
N LEU A 124 9.57 -11.04 5.06
CA LEU A 124 8.90 -12.33 4.92
C LEU A 124 9.02 -13.17 6.19
N GLY A 125 7.88 -13.63 6.73
CA GLY A 125 7.82 -14.47 7.92
C GLY A 125 8.26 -13.79 9.22
N LEU A 126 8.36 -12.46 9.23
CA LEU A 126 8.66 -11.67 10.41
C LEU A 126 7.54 -11.83 11.46
N ARG A 127 7.90 -11.99 12.73
CA ARG A 127 6.92 -12.16 13.81
C ARG A 127 6.57 -10.81 14.42
N TRP A 128 5.27 -10.49 14.39
CA TRP A 128 4.73 -9.19 14.79
C TRP A 128 3.93 -9.20 16.11
N LYS A 129 4.08 -10.23 16.94
CA LYS A 129 3.20 -10.42 18.11
C LYS A 129 3.39 -9.27 19.10
N ASN A 130 2.34 -8.50 19.39
CA ASN A 130 2.38 -7.32 20.27
C ASN A 130 3.41 -6.24 19.87
N THR A 131 3.88 -6.24 18.63
CA THR A 131 4.82 -5.21 18.15
C THR A 131 4.06 -3.90 17.98
N ARG A 132 4.57 -2.77 18.47
CA ARG A 132 3.94 -1.45 18.25
C ARG A 132 4.26 -0.95 16.84
N LEU A 133 3.24 -0.65 16.04
CA LEU A 133 3.39 -0.30 14.61
C LEU A 133 2.86 1.09 14.25
N ASP A 134 2.49 1.93 15.21
CA ASP A 134 1.94 3.24 14.90
C ASP A 134 2.89 4.07 14.04
N ASN A 135 2.35 4.67 12.97
CA ASN A 135 3.12 5.43 11.98
C ASN A 135 4.27 4.65 11.32
N LEU A 136 4.21 3.32 11.30
CA LEU A 136 5.16 2.49 10.54
C LEU A 136 5.03 2.78 9.04
N ASP A 137 6.16 3.08 8.40
CA ASP A 137 6.23 3.25 6.96
C ASP A 137 7.00 2.11 6.28
N THR A 138 6.27 1.17 5.66
CA THR A 138 6.83 0.10 4.82
C THR A 138 7.08 0.53 3.37
N GLY A 139 6.87 1.81 3.06
CA GLY A 139 6.87 2.34 1.71
C GLY A 139 5.59 2.01 0.93
N LYS A 140 5.49 2.55 -0.30
CA LYS A 140 4.30 2.37 -1.16
C LYS A 140 4.07 0.92 -1.58
N ARG A 141 5.15 0.15 -1.76
CA ARG A 141 5.13 -1.26 -2.18
C ARG A 141 6.33 -1.98 -1.58
N LEU A 142 6.10 -3.20 -1.12
CA LEU A 142 7.17 -4.09 -0.66
C LEU A 142 8.15 -4.43 -1.80
N MET A 143 9.36 -4.86 -1.43
CA MET A 143 10.37 -5.24 -2.41
C MET A 143 9.91 -6.40 -3.30
N GLN A 144 9.22 -7.40 -2.75
CA GLN A 144 8.72 -8.57 -3.49
C GLN A 144 7.66 -8.17 -4.52
N ASP A 145 6.73 -7.26 -4.17
CA ASP A 145 5.72 -6.71 -5.10
C ASP A 145 6.41 -6.05 -6.30
N ARG A 146 7.41 -5.20 -6.06
CA ARG A 146 8.17 -4.53 -7.14
C ARG A 146 8.97 -5.52 -7.98
N LYS A 147 9.58 -6.54 -7.37
CA LYS A 147 10.30 -7.60 -8.09
C LYS A 147 9.35 -8.40 -8.99
N GLY A 148 8.21 -8.85 -8.46
CA GLY A 148 7.22 -9.61 -9.22
C GLY A 148 6.65 -8.85 -10.42
N ARG A 149 6.53 -7.52 -10.36
CA ARG A 149 6.09 -6.70 -11.50
C ARG A 149 7.16 -6.48 -12.57
N LYS A 150 8.43 -6.50 -12.20
CA LYS A 150 9.56 -6.38 -13.13
C LYS A 150 9.96 -7.72 -13.74
N GLU A 151 9.58 -8.81 -13.08
CA GLU A 151 9.88 -10.16 -13.49
C GLU A 151 9.21 -10.51 -14.82
N ARG A 152 9.99 -11.10 -15.74
CA ARG A 152 9.50 -11.46 -17.08
C ARG A 152 8.90 -12.86 -17.10
N ASP A 153 9.44 -13.76 -16.29
CA ASP A 153 8.92 -15.11 -16.17
C ASP A 153 7.63 -15.12 -15.32
N PRO A 154 6.47 -15.52 -15.87
CA PRO A 154 5.22 -15.57 -15.11
C PRO A 154 5.27 -16.57 -13.95
N ALA A 155 6.08 -17.63 -14.01
CA ALA A 155 6.20 -18.59 -12.91
C ALA A 155 6.94 -17.95 -11.73
N GLN A 156 8.10 -17.34 -11.99
CA GLN A 156 8.86 -16.61 -10.97
C GLN A 156 8.10 -15.40 -10.43
N ALA A 157 7.37 -14.66 -11.27
CA ALA A 157 6.54 -13.54 -10.84
C ALA A 157 5.46 -13.97 -9.83
N ARG A 158 4.85 -15.14 -10.03
CA ARG A 158 3.86 -15.70 -9.08
C ARG A 158 4.47 -15.99 -7.71
N ILE A 159 5.71 -16.46 -7.66
CA ILE A 159 6.43 -16.70 -6.40
C ILE A 159 6.60 -15.37 -5.66
N TRP A 160 7.10 -14.34 -6.35
CA TRP A 160 7.23 -12.99 -5.77
C TRP A 160 5.89 -12.44 -5.26
N PHE A 161 4.81 -12.60 -6.03
CA PHE A 161 3.48 -12.16 -5.58
C PHE A 161 2.96 -12.94 -4.38
N LYS A 162 3.26 -14.24 -4.29
CA LYS A 162 2.89 -15.06 -3.14
C LYS A 162 3.63 -14.62 -1.87
N GLU A 163 4.94 -14.38 -1.96
CA GLU A 163 5.73 -13.86 -0.84
C GLU A 163 5.26 -12.46 -0.39
N ALA A 164 4.93 -11.59 -1.35
CA ALA A 164 4.36 -10.28 -1.07
C ALA A 164 2.99 -10.40 -0.40
N GLU A 165 2.13 -11.32 -0.85
CA GLU A 165 0.82 -11.58 -0.24
C GLU A 165 0.95 -12.01 1.22
N GLU A 166 1.83 -12.96 1.52
CA GLU A 166 2.09 -13.43 2.89
C GLU A 166 2.52 -12.26 3.78
N THR A 167 3.45 -11.45 3.30
CA THR A 167 3.96 -10.29 4.05
C THR A 167 2.86 -9.23 4.29
N TYR A 168 2.06 -8.88 3.27
CA TYR A 168 0.95 -7.95 3.44
C TYR A 168 -0.13 -8.48 4.39
N ARG A 169 -0.40 -9.79 4.37
CA ARG A 169 -1.35 -10.43 5.28
C ARG A 169 -0.87 -10.34 6.73
N ASP A 170 0.40 -10.57 6.99
CA ASP A 170 0.97 -10.49 8.33
C ASP A 170 0.94 -9.05 8.86
N LEU A 171 1.30 -8.06 8.03
CA LEU A 171 1.17 -6.64 8.34
C LEU A 171 -0.29 -6.23 8.61
N ARG A 172 -1.24 -6.73 7.81
CA ARG A 172 -2.68 -6.50 8.05
C ARG A 172 -3.09 -7.04 9.42
N LYS A 173 -2.80 -8.30 9.71
CA LYS A 173 -3.16 -8.92 11.00
C LYS A 173 -2.54 -8.19 12.19
N ALA A 174 -1.28 -7.78 12.07
CA ALA A 174 -0.59 -7.06 13.12
C ALA A 174 -1.17 -5.66 13.37
N SER A 175 -1.56 -4.95 12.31
CA SER A 175 -2.23 -3.65 12.42
C SER A 175 -3.68 -3.77 12.92
N GLU A 176 -4.43 -4.80 12.49
CA GLU A 176 -5.77 -5.11 13.01
C GLU A 176 -5.75 -5.40 14.51
N ALA A 177 -4.77 -6.19 14.98
CA ALA A 177 -4.62 -6.52 16.41
C ALA A 177 -4.38 -5.29 17.29
N GLN A 178 -3.93 -4.17 16.72
CA GLN A 178 -3.69 -2.90 17.41
C GLN A 178 -4.78 -1.86 17.18
N GLY A 179 -5.79 -2.16 16.36
CA GLY A 179 -6.82 -1.18 15.98
C GLY A 179 -6.33 -0.09 15.02
N ILE A 180 -5.25 -0.32 14.26
CA ILE A 180 -4.73 0.66 13.28
C ILE A 180 -5.42 0.43 11.92
N PHE A 181 -6.70 0.79 11.83
CA PHE A 181 -7.57 0.43 10.71
C PHE A 181 -7.21 1.10 9.37
N THR A 182 -6.61 2.28 9.40
CA THR A 182 -6.13 2.96 8.19
C THR A 182 -5.02 2.15 7.50
N MET A 183 -4.05 1.65 8.28
CA MET A 183 -2.98 0.79 7.79
C MET A 183 -3.48 -0.59 7.39
N SER A 184 -4.34 -1.21 8.22
CA SER A 184 -4.96 -2.50 7.87
C SER A 184 -5.71 -2.44 6.54
N GLY A 185 -6.52 -1.38 6.33
CA GLY A 185 -7.25 -1.15 5.08
C GLY A 185 -6.33 -1.00 3.85
N ARG A 186 -5.15 -0.41 4.01
CA ARG A 186 -4.14 -0.37 2.95
C ARG A 186 -3.58 -1.77 2.66
N TYR A 187 -3.23 -2.52 3.70
CA TYR A 187 -2.61 -3.84 3.55
C TYR A 187 -3.58 -4.90 3.02
N ILE A 188 -4.87 -4.86 3.37
CA ILE A 188 -5.87 -5.76 2.79
C ILE A 188 -6.04 -5.51 1.28
N GLN A 189 -6.01 -4.25 0.83
CA GLN A 189 -6.08 -3.93 -0.59
C GLN A 189 -4.85 -4.46 -1.34
N GLN A 190 -3.67 -4.31 -0.76
CA GLN A 190 -2.41 -4.82 -1.34
C GLN A 190 -2.37 -6.35 -1.35
N GLU A 191 -2.81 -7.02 -0.28
CA GLU A 191 -2.93 -8.49 -0.19
C GLU A 191 -3.83 -9.03 -1.31
N LEU A 192 -5.04 -8.47 -1.47
CA LEU A 192 -5.99 -8.89 -2.50
C LEU A 192 -5.47 -8.60 -3.92
N THR A 193 -4.72 -7.50 -4.08
CA THR A 193 -4.03 -7.20 -5.33
C THR A 193 -2.99 -8.27 -5.66
N MET A 194 -2.20 -8.72 -4.69
CA MET A 194 -1.21 -9.79 -4.91
C MET A 194 -1.89 -11.13 -5.25
N ARG A 195 -2.99 -11.48 -4.59
CA ARG A 195 -3.81 -12.66 -4.95
C ARG A 195 -4.29 -12.60 -6.39
N ARG A 196 -4.79 -11.45 -6.82
CA ARG A 196 -5.25 -11.25 -8.20
C ARG A 196 -4.11 -11.43 -9.21
N LEU A 197 -2.91 -10.93 -8.92
CA LEU A 197 -1.77 -11.02 -9.83
C LEU A 197 -1.24 -12.46 -10.01
N GLN A 198 -1.51 -13.35 -9.06
CA GLN A 198 -1.19 -14.78 -9.16
C GLN A 198 -2.11 -15.53 -10.14
N LEU A 199 -3.31 -15.01 -10.41
CA LEU A 199 -4.27 -15.63 -11.34
C LEU A 199 -3.79 -15.55 -12.80
N PRO A 200 -4.19 -16.50 -13.66
CA PRO A 200 -3.87 -16.43 -15.09
C PRO A 200 -4.45 -15.16 -15.73
N LEU A 201 -3.77 -14.64 -16.75
CA LEU A 201 -4.09 -13.34 -17.37
C LEU A 201 -5.51 -13.32 -17.96
N CYS A 202 -5.91 -14.36 -18.69
CA CYS A 202 -7.22 -14.48 -19.32
C CYS A 202 -8.23 -15.21 -18.43
N SER A 203 -8.28 -14.88 -17.14
CA SER A 203 -9.24 -15.48 -16.20
C SER A 203 -10.38 -14.52 -15.86
N TYR A 204 -11.62 -15.01 -15.92
CA TYR A 204 -12.79 -14.27 -15.46
C TYR A 204 -12.64 -13.81 -14.00
N GLN A 205 -12.05 -14.65 -13.14
CA GLN A 205 -11.82 -14.30 -11.73
C GLN A 205 -10.85 -13.11 -11.59
N ARG A 206 -9.81 -13.05 -12.44
CA ARG A 206 -8.85 -11.95 -12.45
C ARG A 206 -9.51 -10.66 -12.91
N PHE A 207 -10.33 -10.74 -13.95
CA PHE A 207 -11.09 -9.62 -14.49
C PHE A 207 -12.11 -9.08 -13.48
N ALA A 208 -12.92 -9.95 -12.86
CA ALA A 208 -13.87 -9.56 -11.82
C ALA A 208 -13.18 -8.90 -10.61
N SER A 209 -12.05 -9.47 -10.16
CA SER A 209 -11.25 -8.88 -9.06
C SER A 209 -10.63 -7.53 -9.44
N TRP A 210 -10.29 -7.33 -10.72
CA TRP A 210 -9.83 -6.04 -11.23
C TRP A 210 -10.95 -5.00 -11.22
N ILE A 211 -12.16 -5.36 -11.66
CA ILE A 211 -13.35 -4.50 -11.59
C ILE A 211 -13.59 -4.07 -10.13
N VAL A 212 -13.63 -5.01 -9.18
CA VAL A 212 -13.92 -4.66 -7.77
C VAL A 212 -12.89 -3.68 -7.17
N ASP A 213 -11.60 -3.84 -7.48
CA ASP A 213 -10.56 -2.90 -7.05
C ASP A 213 -10.72 -1.52 -7.71
N LEU A 214 -11.05 -1.48 -9.00
CA LEU A 214 -11.29 -0.23 -9.73
C LEU A 214 -12.45 0.57 -9.10
N PHE A 215 -13.58 -0.09 -8.84
CA PHE A 215 -14.79 0.56 -8.36
C PHE A 215 -14.71 0.99 -6.88
N CYS A 216 -14.25 0.11 -5.98
CA CYS A 216 -14.30 0.39 -4.54
C CYS A 216 -13.02 0.04 -3.77
N GLY A 217 -11.94 -0.34 -4.47
CA GLY A 217 -10.69 -0.72 -3.82
C GLY A 217 -10.84 -1.91 -2.89
N TYR A 218 -11.61 -2.93 -3.30
CA TYR A 218 -12.02 -4.05 -2.44
C TYR A 218 -12.82 -3.64 -1.19
N GLY A 219 -13.57 -2.54 -1.30
CA GLY A 219 -14.39 -2.00 -0.24
C GLY A 219 -13.59 -1.29 0.86
N GLU A 220 -12.43 -0.73 0.52
CA GLU A 220 -11.59 0.07 1.43
C GLU A 220 -11.48 1.54 0.99
N ALA A 221 -11.94 1.89 -0.21
CA ALA A 221 -11.75 3.20 -0.83
C ALA A 221 -13.09 3.87 -1.22
N PRO A 222 -13.86 4.44 -0.27
CA PRO A 222 -15.16 5.07 -0.57
C PRO A 222 -15.06 6.21 -1.58
N MET A 223 -13.95 6.97 -1.56
CA MET A 223 -13.71 8.06 -2.52
C MET A 223 -13.63 7.59 -3.98
N ARG A 224 -13.24 6.33 -4.24
CA ARG A 224 -13.27 5.76 -5.61
C ARG A 224 -14.71 5.58 -6.10
N VAL A 225 -15.62 5.21 -5.21
CA VAL A 225 -17.05 5.07 -5.55
C VAL A 225 -17.62 6.43 -5.92
N VAL A 226 -17.36 7.46 -5.13
CA VAL A 226 -17.80 8.84 -5.43
C VAL A 226 -17.26 9.34 -6.77
N LEU A 227 -15.96 9.14 -7.03
CA LEU A 227 -15.36 9.53 -8.30
C LEU A 227 -15.97 8.78 -9.49
N PHE A 228 -16.22 7.48 -9.34
CA PHE A 228 -16.90 6.67 -10.35
C PHE A 228 -18.32 7.20 -10.63
N SER A 229 -19.09 7.51 -9.58
CA SER A 229 -20.42 8.09 -9.70
C SER A 229 -20.40 9.42 -10.46
N LEU A 230 -19.48 10.33 -10.11
CA LEU A 230 -19.32 11.61 -10.81
C LEU A 230 -18.94 11.43 -12.28
N LEU A 231 -18.04 10.50 -12.57
CA LEU A 231 -17.64 10.21 -13.96
C LEU A 231 -18.77 9.58 -14.77
N LEU A 232 -19.57 8.68 -14.17
CA LEU A 232 -20.74 8.10 -14.82
C LEU A 232 -21.77 9.18 -15.16
N ILE A 233 -22.07 10.08 -14.22
CA ILE A 233 -22.98 11.23 -14.42
C ILE A 233 -22.49 12.10 -15.58
N LEU A 234 -21.19 12.45 -15.61
CA LEU A 234 -20.63 13.27 -16.68
C LEU A 234 -20.71 12.57 -18.04
N ILE A 235 -20.43 11.26 -18.09
CA ILE A 235 -20.52 10.47 -19.33
C ILE A 235 -21.99 10.41 -19.81
N CYS A 236 -22.93 10.09 -18.93
CA CYS A 236 -24.36 10.04 -19.25
C CYS A 236 -24.89 11.39 -19.72
N SER A 237 -24.49 12.50 -19.09
CA SER A 237 -24.80 13.86 -19.53
C SER A 237 -24.36 14.12 -20.97
N ILE A 238 -23.13 13.71 -21.34
CA ILE A 238 -22.64 13.81 -22.72
C ILE A 238 -23.47 12.94 -23.67
N PHE A 239 -23.87 11.74 -23.27
CA PHE A 239 -24.78 10.92 -24.07
C PHE A 239 -26.13 11.61 -24.29
N TYR A 240 -26.76 12.17 -23.26
CA TYR A 240 -28.03 12.90 -23.40
C TYR A 240 -27.91 14.13 -24.28
N PHE A 241 -26.77 14.81 -24.24
CA PHE A 241 -26.51 15.95 -25.10
C PHE A 241 -26.57 15.59 -26.60
N PHE A 242 -26.04 14.42 -26.98
CA PHE A 242 -26.06 13.96 -28.38
C PHE A 242 -27.34 13.23 -28.78
N PHE A 243 -27.96 12.46 -27.87
CA PHE A 243 -29.15 11.65 -28.20
C PHE A 243 -30.48 12.36 -27.89
N GLY A 244 -30.44 13.44 -27.11
CA GLY A 244 -31.54 14.35 -26.85
C GLY A 244 -32.40 14.00 -25.62
N LEU A 245 -33.11 15.02 -25.15
CA LEU A 245 -34.10 14.99 -24.07
C LEU A 245 -35.36 15.72 -24.53
N SER A 246 -36.49 15.45 -23.90
CA SER A 246 -37.73 16.22 -24.10
C SER A 246 -38.05 17.08 -22.89
N PHE A 247 -38.33 18.36 -23.13
CA PHE A 247 -38.76 19.34 -22.15
C PHE A 247 -40.02 20.04 -22.65
N ASN A 248 -41.12 20.01 -21.89
CA ASN A 248 -42.42 20.58 -22.28
C ASN A 248 -42.90 20.16 -23.68
N GLY A 249 -42.62 18.91 -24.09
CA GLY A 249 -42.98 18.39 -25.42
C GLY A 249 -42.01 18.77 -26.55
N ASN A 250 -41.05 19.66 -26.32
CA ASN A 250 -40.01 20.00 -27.29
C ASN A 250 -38.85 19.01 -27.20
N HIS A 251 -38.33 18.58 -28.35
CA HIS A 251 -37.14 17.73 -28.43
C HIS A 251 -35.88 18.59 -28.45
N LEU A 252 -35.15 18.58 -27.35
CA LEU A 252 -33.85 19.22 -27.19
C LEU A 252 -32.78 18.23 -27.59
N ILE A 253 -31.92 18.61 -28.53
CA ILE A 253 -30.78 17.84 -29.02
C ILE A 253 -29.69 18.82 -29.39
N TYR A 254 -28.42 18.38 -29.32
CA TYR A 254 -27.31 19.20 -29.79
C TYR A 254 -27.54 19.67 -31.24
N ARG A 255 -27.41 20.98 -31.46
CA ARG A 255 -27.55 21.62 -32.77
C ARG A 255 -26.25 22.34 -33.12
N PRO A 256 -25.53 21.90 -34.17
CA PRO A 256 -24.31 22.57 -34.63
C PRO A 256 -24.56 24.03 -35.06
N GLU A 257 -25.77 24.35 -35.51
CA GLU A 257 -26.14 25.69 -35.98
C GLU A 257 -26.53 26.66 -34.85
N ALA A 258 -26.69 26.15 -33.63
CA ALA A 258 -27.07 26.96 -32.47
C ALA A 258 -25.87 27.71 -31.87
N SER A 259 -26.16 28.78 -31.12
CA SER A 259 -25.12 29.52 -30.41
C SER A 259 -24.41 28.64 -29.35
N LEU A 260 -23.15 28.95 -29.06
CA LEU A 260 -22.38 28.26 -28.02
C LEU A 260 -23.07 28.32 -26.65
N GLU A 261 -23.72 29.45 -26.34
CA GLU A 261 -24.47 29.64 -25.09
C GLU A 261 -25.67 28.69 -25.00
N GLN A 262 -26.46 28.55 -26.07
CA GLN A 262 -27.60 27.64 -26.11
C GLN A 262 -27.17 26.19 -25.91
N ASN A 263 -26.09 25.76 -26.58
CA ASN A 263 -25.54 24.42 -26.41
C ASN A 263 -24.95 24.22 -25.00
N ALA A 264 -24.34 25.24 -24.39
CA ALA A 264 -23.84 25.16 -23.02
C ALA A 264 -24.97 25.02 -22.00
N ILE A 265 -26.06 25.79 -22.14
CA ILE A 265 -27.26 25.68 -21.29
C ILE A 265 -27.86 24.28 -21.41
N PHE A 266 -28.00 23.76 -22.63
CA PHE A 266 -28.53 22.42 -22.84
C PHE A 266 -27.65 21.31 -22.23
N LEU A 267 -26.32 21.46 -22.26
CA LEU A 267 -25.41 20.54 -21.57
C LEU A 267 -25.61 20.56 -20.04
N LEU A 268 -25.86 21.73 -19.46
CA LEU A 268 -26.17 21.86 -18.03
C LEU A 268 -27.53 21.22 -17.68
N GLU A 269 -28.53 21.32 -18.56
CA GLU A 269 -29.81 20.61 -18.40
C GLU A 269 -29.62 19.09 -18.49
N CYS A 270 -28.78 18.60 -19.42
CA CYS A 270 -28.41 17.19 -19.51
C CYS A 270 -27.68 16.70 -18.26
N LEU A 271 -26.81 17.54 -17.68
CA LEU A 271 -26.13 17.25 -16.42
C LEU A 271 -27.13 17.18 -15.25
N TYR A 272 -28.05 18.14 -15.15
CA TYR A 272 -29.12 18.14 -14.16
C TYR A 272 -29.97 16.86 -14.27
N TYR A 273 -30.42 16.51 -15.49
CA TYR A 273 -31.20 15.30 -15.73
C TYR A 273 -30.44 14.03 -15.33
N SER A 274 -29.15 13.95 -15.67
CA SER A 274 -28.28 12.83 -15.29
C SER A 274 -28.14 12.70 -13.76
N VAL A 275 -27.92 13.79 -13.03
CA VAL A 275 -27.86 13.77 -11.55
C VAL A 275 -29.17 13.26 -10.94
N VAL A 276 -30.32 13.75 -11.42
CA VAL A 276 -31.65 13.36 -10.94
C VAL A 276 -31.96 11.90 -11.27
N THR A 277 -31.52 11.42 -12.44
CA THR A 277 -31.68 10.02 -12.88
C THR A 277 -30.80 9.09 -12.07
N PHE A 278 -29.52 9.43 -11.90
CA PHE A 278 -28.55 8.69 -11.11
C PHE A 278 -28.98 8.54 -9.64
N THR A 279 -29.51 9.62 -9.06
CA THR A 279 -30.04 9.61 -7.68
C THR A 279 -31.43 9.00 -7.56
N THR A 280 -32.04 8.60 -8.68
CA THR A 280 -33.39 8.02 -8.75
C THR A 280 -34.50 8.93 -8.22
N LEU A 281 -34.27 10.25 -8.19
CA LEU A 281 -35.25 11.24 -7.71
C LEU A 281 -36.40 11.45 -8.70
N GLY A 282 -36.08 11.57 -10.00
CA GLY A 282 -37.07 11.61 -11.09
C GLY A 282 -38.14 12.71 -11.00
N TYR A 283 -37.76 13.99 -11.00
CA TYR A 283 -38.73 15.11 -10.91
C TYR A 283 -39.78 15.18 -12.04
N GLY A 284 -39.47 14.60 -13.21
CA GLY A 284 -40.41 14.51 -14.35
C GLY A 284 -40.38 15.71 -15.30
N ASP A 285 -39.58 16.74 -15.02
CA ASP A 285 -39.45 17.93 -15.88
C ASP A 285 -38.88 17.61 -17.27
N PHE A 286 -37.95 16.66 -17.32
CA PHE A 286 -37.32 16.17 -18.53
C PHE A 286 -37.62 14.69 -18.72
N THR A 287 -37.84 14.28 -19.97
CA THR A 287 -38.05 12.88 -20.32
C THR A 287 -37.08 12.43 -21.43
N PRO A 288 -36.50 11.22 -21.33
CA PRO A 288 -35.56 10.74 -22.33
C PRO A 288 -36.29 10.29 -23.60
N THR A 289 -35.77 10.67 -24.75
CA THR A 289 -36.30 10.33 -26.07
C THR A 289 -35.38 9.35 -26.79
N GLY A 290 -35.92 8.54 -27.71
CA GLY A 290 -35.15 7.60 -28.51
C GLY A 290 -34.22 6.70 -27.70
N LEU A 291 -32.92 6.72 -28.04
CA LEU A 291 -31.87 5.92 -27.40
C LEU A 291 -31.51 6.40 -25.99
N SER A 292 -31.79 7.66 -25.63
CA SER A 292 -31.57 8.18 -24.28
C SER A 292 -32.32 7.39 -23.20
N ARG A 293 -33.41 6.71 -23.56
CA ARG A 293 -34.18 5.85 -22.64
C ARG A 293 -33.36 4.67 -22.10
N ILE A 294 -32.54 4.05 -22.96
CA ILE A 294 -31.70 2.91 -22.59
C ILE A 294 -30.61 3.39 -21.62
N PHE A 295 -29.98 4.53 -21.94
CA PHE A 295 -28.98 5.14 -21.07
C PHE A 295 -29.56 5.57 -19.72
N ALA A 296 -30.76 6.16 -19.69
CA ALA A 296 -31.44 6.54 -18.45
C ALA A 296 -31.78 5.34 -17.57
N ALA A 297 -32.27 4.24 -18.17
CA ALA A 297 -32.53 3.01 -17.42
C ALA A 297 -31.23 2.42 -16.83
N PHE A 298 -30.15 2.38 -17.62
CA PHE A 298 -28.84 1.90 -17.16
C PHE A 298 -28.24 2.79 -16.07
N GLU A 299 -28.34 4.11 -16.22
CA GLU A 299 -27.85 5.09 -15.25
C GLU A 299 -28.60 4.98 -13.92
N ALA A 300 -29.94 4.93 -13.94
CA ALA A 300 -30.75 4.80 -12.74
C ALA A 300 -30.45 3.48 -11.99
N PHE A 301 -30.34 2.37 -12.73
CA PHE A 301 -29.97 1.07 -12.15
C PHE A 301 -28.58 1.12 -11.50
N THR A 302 -27.58 1.63 -12.22
CA THR A 302 -26.21 1.73 -11.73
C THR A 302 -26.10 2.72 -10.56
N GLY A 303 -26.84 3.82 -10.59
CA GLY A 303 -26.92 4.83 -9.54
C GLY A 303 -27.42 4.25 -8.22
N SER A 304 -28.54 3.51 -8.25
CA SER A 304 -29.08 2.84 -7.06
C SER A 304 -28.07 1.87 -6.41
N PHE A 305 -27.34 1.08 -7.22
CA PHE A 305 -26.34 0.14 -6.72
C PHE A 305 -25.10 0.85 -6.18
N THR A 306 -24.62 1.91 -6.85
CA THR A 306 -23.42 2.64 -6.44
C THR A 306 -23.64 3.46 -5.17
N LEU A 307 -24.83 4.04 -4.96
CA LEU A 307 -25.19 4.68 -3.70
C LEU A 307 -25.22 3.67 -2.54
N ALA A 308 -25.85 2.51 -2.74
CA ALA A 308 -25.84 1.44 -1.73
C ALA A 308 -24.41 0.96 -1.42
N LEU A 309 -23.59 0.77 -2.46
CA LEU A 309 -22.19 0.39 -2.31
C LEU A 309 -21.38 1.46 -1.55
N PHE A 310 -21.60 2.74 -1.85
CA PHE A 310 -20.96 3.85 -1.14
C PHE A 310 -21.26 3.78 0.37
N VAL A 311 -22.53 3.61 0.75
CA VAL A 311 -22.90 3.49 2.17
C VAL A 311 -22.21 2.30 2.83
N VAL A 312 -22.21 1.12 2.20
CA VAL A 312 -21.56 -0.07 2.76
C VAL A 312 -20.06 0.14 2.96
N VAL A 313 -19.37 0.69 1.94
CA VAL A 313 -17.93 0.93 2.00
C VAL A 313 -17.59 2.02 3.01
N PHE A 314 -18.39 3.08 3.09
CA PHE A 314 -18.23 4.17 4.04
C PHE A 314 -18.43 3.69 5.48
N VAL A 315 -19.53 2.97 5.75
CA VAL A 315 -19.82 2.39 7.08
C VAL A 315 -18.69 1.46 7.49
N LYS A 316 -18.31 0.50 6.63
CA LYS A 316 -17.20 -0.42 6.89
C LYS A 316 -15.90 0.32 7.24
N LYS A 317 -15.64 1.47 6.59
CA LYS A 317 -14.43 2.28 6.82
C LYS A 317 -14.47 3.03 8.15
N MET A 318 -15.66 3.39 8.64
CA MET A 318 -15.86 4.14 9.88
C MET A 318 -16.05 3.25 11.12
N THR A 319 -16.61 2.04 10.94
CA THR A 319 -16.91 1.11 12.05
C THR A 319 -15.79 0.12 12.34
N ARG A 320 -14.79 0.04 11.45
CA ARG A 320 -13.52 -0.62 11.76
C ARG A 320 -12.65 0.40 12.46
#